data_AF-A0A1Y2GCT8-F1
#
_entry.id   AF-A0A1Y2GCT8-F1
#
_cell.length_a   1.000
_cell.length_b   1.000
_cell.length_c   1.000
_cell.angle_alpha   90.00
_cell.angle_beta   90.00
_cell.angle_gamma   90.00
#
_symmetry.space_group_name_H-M   'P 1'
#
loop_
_entity.id
_entity.type
_entity.pdbx_description
1 polymer ?
#
loop_
_entity_poly.entity_id
_entity_poly.type
_entity_poly.pdbx_seq_one_letter_code
_entity_poly.pdbx_strand_id
1 'polypeptide(L)' 'MPATQKEMQDARLPLGYRDFCADLLIPLNKCRSETYYLPFKCQDERHVYEKCQYDDYIRRMKAAEDKKREAAEE' A
#
# COMPACT_ATOMS: atom_id res chain seq x y z
N MET A 1 -5.16 5.29 9.31
CA MET A 1 -6.50 5.60 8.73
C MET A 1 -6.25 5.81 7.26
N PRO A 2 -7.03 5.21 6.36
CA PRO A 2 -6.77 5.30 4.93
C PRO A 2 -6.77 6.77 4.48
N ALA A 3 -5.82 7.11 3.61
CA ALA A 3 -5.70 8.45 3.05
C ALA A 3 -6.99 8.83 2.29
N THR A 4 -7.41 10.08 2.39
CA THR A 4 -8.54 10.58 1.62
C THR A 4 -8.19 10.66 0.14
N GLN A 5 -9.20 10.63 -0.72
CA GLN A 5 -8.98 10.69 -2.17
C GLN A 5 -8.30 12.00 -2.61
N LYS A 6 -8.57 13.10 -1.89
CA LYS A 6 -7.94 14.40 -2.13
C LYS A 6 -6.45 14.35 -1.78
N GLU A 7 -6.08 13.79 -0.62
CA GLU A 7 -4.68 13.65 -0.22
C GLU A 7 -3.87 12.79 -1.22
N MET A 8 -4.47 11.71 -1.74
CA MET A 8 -3.83 10.89 -2.78
C MET A 8 -3.65 11.62 -4.12
N GLN A 9 -4.57 12.52 -4.48
CA GLN A 9 -4.43 13.38 -5.66
C GLN A 9 -3.36 14.45 -5.46
N ASP A 10 -3.37 15.12 -4.30
CA ASP A 10 -2.41 16.17 -3.95
C ASP A 10 -0.97 15.61 -3.91
N ALA A 11 -0.81 14.39 -3.39
CA ALA A 11 0.44 13.64 -3.41
C ALA A 11 0.79 13.03 -4.78
N ARG A 12 -0.06 13.21 -5.79
CA ARG A 12 0.09 12.71 -7.18
C ARG A 12 0.42 11.22 -7.26
N LEU A 13 -0.22 10.42 -6.42
CA LEU A 13 -0.02 8.97 -6.43
C LEU A 13 -0.56 8.37 -7.74
N PRO A 14 0.19 7.50 -8.43
CA PRO A 14 -0.30 6.73 -9.57
C PRO A 14 -1.47 5.83 -9.16
N LEU A 15 -2.40 5.56 -10.09
CA LEU A 15 -3.63 4.80 -9.81
C LEU A 15 -3.36 3.42 -9.17
N GLY A 16 -2.27 2.75 -9.57
CA GLY A 16 -1.92 1.43 -9.02
C GLY A 16 -1.54 1.45 -7.54
N TYR A 17 -1.12 2.60 -7.00
CA TYR A 17 -0.71 2.79 -5.60
C TYR A 17 -1.76 3.53 -4.76
N ARG A 18 -2.99 3.63 -5.26
CA ARG A 18 -4.13 4.20 -4.53
C ARG A 18 -4.92 3.10 -3.82
N ASP A 19 -4.20 2.32 -3.04
CA ASP A 19 -4.70 1.19 -2.27
C ASP A 19 -4.91 1.56 -0.80
N PHE A 20 -5.28 0.58 0.03
CA PHE A 20 -5.54 0.82 1.45
C PHE A 20 -4.30 1.30 2.22
N CYS A 21 -3.10 0.99 1.72
CA CYS A 21 -1.82 1.37 2.32
C CYS A 21 -1.25 2.72 1.81
N ALA A 22 -2.05 3.49 1.05
CA ALA A 22 -1.60 4.75 0.46
C ALA A 22 -1.22 5.82 1.51
N ASP A 23 -1.78 5.74 2.72
CA ASP A 23 -1.45 6.63 3.84
C ASP A 23 0.01 6.49 4.30
N LEU A 24 0.59 5.29 4.18
CA LEU A 24 2.00 5.02 4.49
C LEU A 24 2.95 5.40 3.34
N LEU A 25 2.45 5.39 2.10
CA LEU A 25 3.27 5.70 0.93
C LEU A 25 3.60 7.20 0.81
N ILE A 26 2.65 8.07 1.18
CA ILE A 26 2.83 9.53 1.18
C ILE A 26 4.04 9.96 2.03
N PRO A 27 4.15 9.60 3.33
CA PRO A 27 5.30 9.96 4.14
C PRO A 27 6.59 9.30 3.67
N LEU A 28 6.54 8.06 3.15
CA LEU A 28 7.71 7.39 2.57
C LEU A 28 8.27 8.15 1.36
N ASN A 29 7.41 8.61 0.45
CA ASN A 29 7.83 9.39 -0.72
C ASN A 29 8.36 10.78 -0.33
N LYS A 30 7.82 11.37 0.73
CA LYS A 30 8.35 12.61 1.30
C LYS A 30 9.77 12.39 1.85
N CYS A 31 9.97 11.36 2.69
CA CYS A 31 11.28 11.01 3.24
C CYS A 31 12.31 10.70 2.13
N ARG A 32 11.91 9.96 1.09
CA ARG A 32 12.76 9.68 -0.09
C ARG A 32 13.18 10.94 -0.82
N SER A 33 12.27 11.88 -1.01
CA SER A 33 12.56 13.14 -1.69
C SER A 33 13.50 14.04 -0.87
N GLU A 34 13.28 14.12 0.44
CA GLU A 34 14.12 14.91 1.37
C GLU A 34 15.53 14.33 1.53
N THR A 35 15.68 13.01 1.47
CA THR A 35 16.96 12.31 1.64
C THR A 35 17.63 11.94 0.32
N TYR A 36 17.15 12.44 -0.82
CA TYR A 36 17.69 12.12 -2.15
C TYR A 36 17.78 10.61 -2.44
N TYR A 37 16.78 9.84 -1.98
CA TYR A 37 16.66 8.40 -2.21
C TYR A 37 17.85 7.57 -1.70
N LEU A 38 18.50 8.02 -0.62
CA LEU A 38 19.59 7.27 0.00
C LEU A 38 19.09 5.90 0.53
N PRO A 39 19.78 4.78 0.22
CA PRO A 39 19.27 3.43 0.50
C PRO A 39 19.25 3.05 1.98
N PHE A 40 19.99 3.77 2.82
CA PHE A 40 20.09 3.57 4.27
C PHE A 40 19.19 4.53 5.07
N LYS A 41 18.46 5.43 4.40
CA LYS A 41 17.47 6.30 5.03
C LYS A 41 16.05 5.82 4.71
N CYS A 42 15.10 6.16 5.57
CA CYS A 42 13.68 5.82 5.43
C CYS A 42 13.37 4.30 5.42
N GLN A 43 14.21 3.49 6.07
CA GLN A 43 14.06 2.03 6.06
C GLN A 43 12.85 1.57 6.86
N ASP A 44 12.61 2.18 8.02
CA ASP A 44 11.48 1.83 8.88
C ASP A 44 10.15 2.12 8.17
N GLU A 45 10.00 3.31 7.57
CA GLU A 45 8.80 3.67 6.82
C GLU A 45 8.59 2.76 5.61
N ARG A 46 9.70 2.36 4.93
CA ARG A 46 9.64 1.39 3.84
C ARG A 46 9.12 0.04 4.33
N HIS A 47 9.67 -0.48 5.43
CA HIS A 47 9.27 -1.78 5.96
C HIS A 47 7.83 -1.80 6.48
N VAL A 48 7.36 -0.70 7.08
CA VAL A 48 5.95 -0.57 7.48
C VAL A 48 5.03 -0.58 6.25
N TYR A 49 5.38 0.14 5.18
CA TYR A 49 4.63 0.12 3.92
C TYR A 49 4.61 -1.29 3.28
N GLU A 50 5.76 -1.95 3.20
CA GLU A 50 5.88 -3.31 2.64
C GLU A 50 5.04 -4.34 3.42
N LYS A 51 5.05 -4.24 4.76
CA LYS A 51 4.21 -5.10 5.60
C LYS A 51 2.73 -4.90 5.31
N CYS A 52 2.29 -3.65 5.17
CA CYS A 52 0.89 -3.36 4.83
C CYS A 52 0.49 -3.96 3.47
N GLN A 53 1.34 -3.82 2.44
CA GLN A 53 1.13 -4.43 1.13
C GLN A 53 1.01 -5.95 1.21
N TYR A 54 1.87 -6.58 2.01
CA TYR A 54 1.84 -8.02 2.21
C TYR A 54 0.53 -8.48 2.89
N ASP A 55 0.11 -7.79 3.94
CA ASP A 55 -1.12 -8.11 4.65
C ASP A 55 -2.36 -7.95 3.73
N ASP A 56 -2.38 -6.90 2.89
CA ASP A 56 -3.45 -6.70 1.91
C ASP A 56 -3.43 -7.78 0.80
N TYR A 57 -2.26 -8.19 0.34
CA TYR A 57 -2.13 -9.30 -0.61
C TYR A 57 -2.71 -10.60 -0.03
N ILE A 58 -2.36 -10.96 1.21
CA ILE A 58 -2.89 -12.15 1.88
C ILE A 58 -4.41 -12.05 2.04
N ARG A 59 -4.94 -10.87 2.37
CA ARG A 59 -6.40 -10.65 2.43
C ARG A 59 -7.07 -10.90 1.08
N ARG A 60 -6.50 -10.39 -0.01
CA ARG A 60 -7.03 -10.58 -1.37
C ARG A 60 -6.96 -12.05 -1.81
N MET A 61 -5.89 -12.75 -1.45
CA MET A 61 -5.74 -14.18 -1.74
C MET A 61 -6.83 -15.01 -1.04
N LYS A 62 -7.08 -14.78 0.25
CA LYS A 62 -8.15 -15.44 0.99
C LYS A 62 -9.52 -15.19 0.35
N ALA A 63 -9.82 -13.92 0.03
CA ALA A 63 -11.08 -13.58 -0.64
C ALA A 63 -11.22 -14.25 -2.03
N ALA A 64 -10.12 -14.47 -2.75
CA ALA A 64 -10.14 -15.18 -4.01
C ALA A 64 -10.34 -16.70 -3.83
N GLU A 65 -9.77 -17.29 -2.78
CA GLU A 65 -9.99 -18.70 -2.42
C GLU A 65 -11.43 -18.96 -1.97
N ASP A 66 -11.99 -18.08 -1.13
CA ASP A 66 -13.38 -18.18 -0.68
C ASP A 66 -14.36 -18.15 -1.87
N LYS A 67 -14.18 -17.22 -2.81
CA LYS A 67 -14.98 -17.17 -4.05
C LYS A 67 -14.86 -18.43 -4.91
N LYS A 68 -13.67 -19.04 -4.97
CA LYS A 68 -13.47 -20.30 -5.70
C LYS A 68 -14.18 -21.46 -5.02
N ARG A 69 -14.23 -21.49 -3.68
CA ARG A 69 -14.97 -22.51 -2.93
C ARG A 69 -16.48 -22.33 -3.15
N GLU A 70 -16.99 -21.11 -3.02
CA GLU A 70 -18.40 -20.80 -3.29
C GLU A 70 -18.81 -21.22 -4.71
N ALA A 71 -18.00 -20.90 -5.72
CA ALA A 71 -18.26 -21.28 -7.11
C ALA A 71 -18.11 -22.79 -7.41
N ALA A 72 -17.50 -23.57 -6.51
CA ALA A 72 -17.43 -25.03 -6.62
C ALA A 72 -18.57 -25.73 -5.86
N GLU A 73 -19.20 -25.02 -4.93
CA GLU A 73 -20.38 -25.47 -4.17
C GLU A 73 -21.69 -25.13 -4.90
N GLU A 74 -21.68 -24.14 -5.80
CA GLU A 74 -22.74 -23.85 -6.80
C GLU A 74 -22.72 -24.85 -7.97
#